data_AF-A0A5C6G967-F1
#
_entry.id   AF-A0A5C6G967-F1
#
_cell.length_a   1.000
_cell.length_b   1.000
_cell.length_c   1.000
_cell.angle_alpha   90.00
_cell.angle_beta   90.00
_cell.angle_gamma   90.00
#
_symmetry.space_group_name_H-M   'P 1'
#
loop_
_entity.id
_entity.type
_entity.pdbx_description
1 polymer ?
#
loop_
_entity_poly.entity_id
_entity_poly.type
_entity_poly.pdbx_seq_one_letter_code
_entity_poly.pdbx_strand_id
1 'polypeptide(L)'
;MPHEAYHAVRHTLIGYRYGEVADLTAEMSILHITDLATLDRLLKGYDGSSTGGFSTDNVLAGSFAGVRGLSLAFRLPLQVYQMIELQERQPVVPNHANDQSRPAAWKGIWSAIAKLKHLCSLEISLDHDSEASWTLVNEAAILSPLLPLSHNSTISTTICLPSIPPQDTQQDTGSSARHILSMFNTRRFMRQRFFPEQRRDGTYGIIYEDDANNIFHDSGPSADELARTAEITMHVWLHGIGLDYLAMSEEFGGC
;
A
#
# COMPACT_ATOMS: atom_id res chain seq x y z
N MET A 1 27.30 -13.35 42.47
CA MET A 1 26.34 -12.73 41.53
C MET A 1 25.24 -13.75 41.27
N PRO A 2 23.97 -13.45 41.56
CA PRO A 2 22.90 -14.44 41.42
C PRO A 2 22.67 -14.77 39.94
N HIS A 3 22.32 -16.02 39.65
CA HIS A 3 22.09 -16.57 38.32
C HIS A 3 21.11 -15.74 37.46
N GLU A 4 20.17 -15.05 38.09
CA GLU A 4 19.21 -14.13 37.45
C GLU A 4 19.87 -12.88 36.85
N ALA A 5 20.91 -12.33 37.49
CA ALA A 5 21.61 -11.14 37.02
C ALA A 5 22.40 -11.42 35.73
N TYR A 6 22.92 -12.64 35.56
CA TYR A 6 23.66 -13.04 34.36
C TYR A 6 22.74 -13.20 33.14
N HIS A 7 21.55 -13.77 33.33
CA HIS A 7 20.54 -13.86 32.26
C HIS A 7 20.00 -12.49 31.85
N ALA A 8 19.72 -11.61 32.82
CA ALA A 8 19.28 -10.24 32.53
C ALA A 8 20.33 -9.48 31.70
N VAL A 9 21.60 -9.50 32.11
CA VAL A 9 22.70 -8.84 31.39
C VAL A 9 22.89 -9.41 29.98
N ARG A 10 22.77 -10.73 29.79
CA ARG A 10 22.91 -11.37 28.48
C ARG A 10 21.75 -11.04 27.53
N HIS A 11 20.51 -11.02 28.03
CA HIS A 11 19.35 -10.59 27.25
C HIS A 11 19.42 -9.10 26.88
N THR A 12 19.90 -8.26 27.80
CA THR A 12 20.12 -6.83 27.56
C THR A 12 21.18 -6.60 26.48
N LEU A 13 22.35 -7.25 26.55
CA LEU A 13 23.42 -7.14 25.53
C LEU A 13 22.99 -7.63 24.15
N ILE A 14 22.20 -8.70 24.09
CA ILE A 14 21.65 -9.22 22.83
C ILE A 14 20.61 -8.24 22.26
N GLY A 15 19.74 -7.69 23.11
CA GLY A 15 18.77 -6.66 22.73
C GLY A 15 19.41 -5.39 22.17
N TYR A 16 20.52 -4.93 22.78
CA TYR A 16 21.28 -3.77 22.27
C TYR A 16 21.83 -4.00 20.86
N ARG A 17 22.39 -5.19 20.58
CA ARG A 17 22.92 -5.50 19.24
C ARG A 17 21.84 -5.60 18.16
N TYR A 18 20.69 -6.19 18.49
CA TYR A 18 19.58 -6.25 17.54
C TYR A 18 18.91 -4.89 17.32
N GLY A 19 18.88 -4.03 18.34
CA GLY A 19 18.43 -2.64 18.22
C GLY A 19 19.30 -1.83 17.26
N GLU A 20 20.63 -1.85 17.45
CA GLU A 20 21.57 -1.13 16.57
C GLU A 20 21.46 -1.58 15.11
N VAL A 21 21.33 -2.90 14.88
CA VAL A 21 21.15 -3.44 13.52
C VAL A 21 19.79 -3.02 12.95
N ALA A 22 18.73 -3.04 13.74
CA ALA A 22 17.40 -2.63 13.30
C ALA A 22 17.33 -1.12 12.98
N ASP A 23 17.97 -0.27 13.80
CA ASP A 23 18.07 1.17 13.57
C ASP A 23 18.85 1.46 12.28
N LEU A 24 20.02 0.83 12.12
CA LEU A 24 20.84 0.96 10.90
C LEU A 24 20.07 0.46 9.66
N THR A 25 19.31 -0.63 9.80
CA THR A 25 18.49 -1.17 8.71
C THR A 25 17.36 -0.20 8.35
N ALA A 26 16.68 0.39 9.33
CA ALA A 26 15.63 1.37 9.12
C ALA A 26 16.14 2.65 8.44
N GLU A 27 17.36 3.08 8.78
CA GLU A 27 17.96 4.26 8.15
C GLU A 27 18.40 4.04 6.70
N MET A 28 18.89 2.84 6.37
CA MET A 28 19.49 2.56 5.06
C MET A 28 18.55 1.89 4.06
N SER A 29 17.47 1.25 4.54
CA SER A 29 16.58 0.44 3.70
C SER A 29 15.27 1.15 3.39
N ILE A 30 14.61 0.69 2.32
CA ILE A 30 13.20 1.01 2.09
C ILE A 30 12.38 -0.03 2.85
N LEU A 31 11.56 0.44 3.79
CA LEU A 31 10.63 -0.43 4.50
C LEU A 31 9.33 -0.56 3.71
N HIS A 32 9.05 -1.80 3.28
CA HIS A 32 7.85 -2.14 2.53
C HIS A 32 6.73 -2.60 3.48
N ILE A 33 5.56 -1.98 3.37
CA ILE A 33 4.39 -2.32 4.18
C ILE A 33 3.17 -2.46 3.26
N THR A 34 2.56 -3.65 3.27
CA THR A 34 1.40 -3.98 2.43
C THR A 34 0.08 -4.01 3.19
N ASP A 35 0.14 -3.97 4.52
CA ASP A 35 -1.01 -4.09 5.41
C ASP A 35 -1.24 -2.80 6.22
N LEU A 36 -2.46 -2.29 6.16
CA LEU A 36 -2.85 -1.04 6.81
C LEU A 36 -2.80 -1.15 8.34
N ALA A 37 -3.16 -2.32 8.90
CA ALA A 37 -3.17 -2.52 10.35
C ALA A 37 -1.74 -2.55 10.93
N THR A 38 -0.80 -3.13 10.20
CA THR A 38 0.63 -3.14 10.54
C THR A 38 1.18 -1.72 10.57
N LEU A 39 0.88 -0.90 9.54
CA LEU A 39 1.28 0.50 9.50
C LEU A 39 0.69 1.30 10.68
N ASP A 40 -0.61 1.17 10.94
CA ASP A 40 -1.27 1.85 12.06
C ASP A 40 -0.64 1.49 13.42
N ARG A 41 -0.29 0.20 13.62
CA ARG A 41 0.38 -0.25 14.84
C ARG A 41 1.78 0.34 15.00
N LEU A 42 2.57 0.42 13.91
CA LEU A 42 3.91 1.02 13.93
C LEU A 42 3.84 2.53 14.23
N LEU A 43 2.88 3.24 13.62
CA LEU A 43 2.67 4.67 13.87
C LEU A 43 2.18 4.96 15.30
N LYS A 44 1.33 4.11 15.88
CA LYS A 44 0.94 4.22 17.30
C LYS A 44 2.10 3.93 18.24
N GLY A 45 2.99 3.01 17.86
CA GLY A 45 4.24 2.74 18.59
C GLY A 45 5.18 3.95 18.62
N TYR A 46 5.18 4.76 17.55
CA TYR A 46 5.96 5.99 17.43
C TYR A 46 5.48 7.10 18.39
N ASP A 47 4.16 7.28 18.56
CA ASP A 47 3.59 8.36 19.39
C ASP A 47 3.75 8.15 20.91
N GLY A 48 4.25 6.98 21.35
CA GLY A 48 4.86 6.79 22.67
C GLY A 48 3.94 6.30 23.80
N SER A 49 4.01 4.99 24.09
CA SER A 49 3.84 4.46 25.46
C SER A 49 4.47 3.05 25.62
N SER A 50 5.73 2.84 25.23
CA SER A 50 6.41 1.57 25.51
C SER A 50 7.06 1.57 26.91
N THR A 51 6.23 1.58 27.95
CA THR A 51 6.65 1.23 29.31
C THR A 51 6.63 -0.30 29.48
N GLY A 52 7.69 -0.99 29.06
CA GLY A 52 7.93 -2.36 29.53
C GLY A 52 8.67 -3.29 28.57
N GLY A 53 9.81 -3.81 29.05
CA GLY A 53 10.44 -5.07 28.60
C GLY A 53 11.08 -5.08 27.20
N PHE A 54 12.10 -5.91 27.03
CA PHE A 54 12.63 -6.25 25.71
C PHE A 54 11.66 -7.18 24.98
N SER A 55 10.97 -6.67 23.97
CA SER A 55 10.18 -7.44 23.00
C SER A 55 10.65 -7.05 21.60
N THR A 56 10.62 -8.00 20.66
CA THR A 56 10.90 -7.73 19.23
C THR A 56 9.99 -6.63 18.67
N ASP A 57 8.75 -6.56 19.17
CA ASP A 57 7.79 -5.52 18.81
C ASP A 57 8.28 -4.11 19.21
N ASN A 58 8.98 -3.99 20.34
CA ASN A 58 9.53 -2.72 20.83
C ASN A 58 10.77 -2.31 20.02
N VAL A 59 11.56 -3.28 19.55
CA VAL A 59 12.71 -3.00 18.68
C VAL A 59 12.23 -2.47 17.33
N LEU A 60 11.27 -3.14 16.69
CA LEU A 60 10.71 -2.69 15.41
C LEU A 60 10.02 -1.32 15.53
N ALA A 61 9.20 -1.10 16.57
CA ALA A 61 8.55 0.19 16.79
C ALA A 61 9.56 1.31 17.11
N GLY A 62 10.63 1.00 17.85
CA GLY A 62 11.72 1.93 18.13
C GLY A 62 12.48 2.34 16.88
N SER A 63 12.92 1.36 16.09
CA SER A 63 13.66 1.60 14.84
C SER A 63 12.80 2.24 13.75
N PHE A 64 11.48 2.05 13.77
CA PHE A 64 10.55 2.69 12.83
C PHE A 64 10.66 4.23 12.86
N ALA A 65 11.00 4.81 14.02
CA ALA A 65 11.23 6.24 14.14
C ALA A 65 12.35 6.78 13.24
N GLY A 66 13.35 5.95 12.93
CA GLY A 66 14.51 6.29 12.10
C GLY A 66 14.33 6.04 10.60
N VAL A 67 13.16 5.53 10.17
CA VAL A 67 12.92 5.17 8.77
C VAL A 67 13.05 6.38 7.85
N ARG A 68 13.88 6.23 6.81
CA ARG A 68 14.08 7.26 5.78
C ARG A 68 13.31 7.00 4.49
N GLY A 69 13.02 5.73 4.18
CA GLY A 69 12.28 5.32 2.99
C GLY A 69 11.13 4.40 3.34
N LEU A 70 9.91 4.75 2.90
CA LEU A 70 8.73 3.91 3.00
C LEU A 70 8.16 3.61 1.62
N SER A 71 7.79 2.36 1.40
CA SER A 71 7.00 1.92 0.25
C SER A 71 5.74 1.24 0.77
N LEU A 72 4.61 1.90 0.58
CA LEU A 72 3.30 1.47 1.04
C LEU A 72 2.52 0.93 -0.14
N ALA A 73 1.94 -0.24 0.04
CA ALA A 73 1.43 -1.05 -1.05
C ALA A 73 0.08 -1.66 -0.66
N PHE A 74 -1.01 -0.91 -0.87
CA PHE A 74 -2.32 -1.29 -0.37
C PHE A 74 -3.18 -1.84 -1.50
N ARG A 75 -3.40 -3.16 -1.48
CA ARG A 75 -4.42 -3.85 -2.28
C ARG A 75 -5.61 -4.20 -1.39
N LEU A 76 -6.54 -3.25 -1.23
CA LEU A 76 -7.68 -3.39 -0.31
C LEU A 76 -8.94 -3.89 -1.04
N PRO A 77 -9.91 -4.49 -0.34
CA PRO A 77 -11.20 -4.77 -0.97
C PRO A 77 -11.84 -3.51 -1.55
N LEU A 78 -12.42 -3.60 -2.75
CA LEU A 78 -13.05 -2.46 -3.43
C LEU A 78 -14.07 -1.74 -2.52
N GLN A 79 -14.80 -2.50 -1.71
CA GLN A 79 -15.78 -1.97 -0.77
C GLN A 79 -15.15 -1.05 0.29
N VAL A 80 -13.88 -1.25 0.64
CA VAL A 80 -13.14 -0.37 1.57
C VAL A 80 -12.95 1.01 0.96
N TYR A 81 -12.56 1.09 -0.33
CA TYR A 81 -12.44 2.38 -1.02
C TYR A 81 -13.78 3.09 -1.14
N GLN A 82 -14.84 2.36 -1.48
CA GLN A 82 -16.20 2.91 -1.52
C GLN A 82 -16.66 3.42 -0.15
N MET A 83 -16.31 2.71 0.94
CA MET A 83 -16.59 3.16 2.30
C MET A 83 -15.81 4.43 2.69
N ILE A 84 -14.55 4.55 2.28
CA ILE A 84 -13.76 5.78 2.49
C ILE A 84 -14.43 6.96 1.79
N GLU A 85 -14.87 6.77 0.54
CA GLU A 85 -15.60 7.80 -0.20
C GLU A 85 -16.88 8.24 0.50
N LEU A 86 -17.68 7.27 1.00
CA LEU A 86 -18.90 7.57 1.73
C LEU A 86 -18.62 8.37 3.02
N GLN A 87 -17.52 8.07 3.72
CA GLN A 87 -17.12 8.79 4.93
C GLN A 87 -16.65 10.22 4.63
N GLU A 88 -15.93 10.47 3.54
CA GLU A 88 -15.53 11.83 3.14
C GLU A 88 -16.73 12.71 2.78
N ARG A 89 -17.82 12.11 2.28
CA ARG A 89 -19.06 12.84 1.95
C ARG A 89 -19.95 13.13 3.17
N GLN A 90 -19.76 12.44 4.29
CA GLN A 90 -20.56 12.67 5.49
C GLN A 90 -19.96 13.78 6.36
N PRO A 91 -20.78 14.75 6.84
CA PRO A 91 -20.31 15.71 7.82
C PRO A 91 -19.86 14.99 9.09
N VAL A 92 -18.70 15.37 9.61
CA VAL A 92 -18.09 14.78 10.82
C VAL A 92 -19.05 14.91 11.99
N VAL A 93 -19.85 13.89 12.26
CA VAL A 93 -20.52 13.72 13.54
C VAL A 93 -19.49 13.06 14.44
N PRO A 94 -19.05 13.70 15.55
CA PRO A 94 -18.07 13.13 16.45
C PRO A 94 -18.73 12.04 17.29
N ASN A 95 -18.99 10.87 16.70
CA ASN A 95 -19.46 9.70 17.43
C ASN A 95 -18.28 8.79 17.73
N HIS A 96 -17.95 8.76 19.03
CA HIS A 96 -17.15 7.79 19.79
C HIS A 96 -15.85 7.27 19.17
N ALA A 97 -14.76 7.68 19.84
CA ALA A 97 -13.34 7.41 19.66
C ALA A 97 -12.87 5.94 19.60
N ASN A 98 -13.62 5.00 18.99
CA ASN A 98 -13.23 3.59 19.00
C ASN A 98 -13.57 2.78 17.74
N ASP A 99 -13.91 3.44 16.63
CA ASP A 99 -14.20 2.72 15.39
C ASP A 99 -12.88 2.26 14.72
N GLN A 100 -12.47 1.02 15.02
CA GLN A 100 -11.32 0.33 14.43
C GLN A 100 -11.58 -0.11 12.97
N SER A 101 -12.36 0.66 12.21
CA SER A 101 -12.66 0.34 10.82
C SER A 101 -11.48 0.78 9.92
N ARG A 102 -11.17 0.00 8.88
CA ARG A 102 -10.10 0.32 7.91
C ARG A 102 -10.23 1.74 7.31
N PRO A 103 -11.44 2.25 7.01
CA PRO A 103 -11.59 3.64 6.56
C PRO A 103 -11.20 4.70 7.61
N ALA A 104 -11.51 4.47 8.89
CA ALA A 104 -11.10 5.37 9.97
C ALA A 104 -9.58 5.38 10.15
N ALA A 105 -8.94 4.20 10.07
CA ALA A 105 -7.49 4.08 10.07
C ALA A 105 -6.88 4.83 8.86
N TRP A 106 -7.44 4.67 7.66
CA TRP A 106 -6.99 5.36 6.45
C TRP A 106 -6.89 6.87 6.64
N LYS A 107 -7.91 7.51 7.23
CA LYS A 107 -7.90 8.96 7.43
C LYS A 107 -6.83 9.44 8.41
N GLY A 108 -6.55 8.66 9.46
CA GLY A 108 -5.62 9.03 10.53
C GLY A 108 -4.14 8.88 10.16
N ILE A 109 -3.78 7.82 9.43
CA ILE A 109 -2.38 7.40 9.23
C ILE A 109 -1.52 8.43 8.50
N TRP A 110 -2.08 9.18 7.55
CA TRP A 110 -1.31 10.12 6.72
C TRP A 110 -0.76 11.28 7.52
N SER A 111 -1.53 11.77 8.49
CA SER A 111 -1.08 12.81 9.41
C SER A 111 0.04 12.33 10.33
N ALA A 112 0.06 11.04 10.68
CA ALA A 112 1.13 10.45 11.47
C ALA A 112 2.39 10.21 10.63
N ILE A 113 2.25 9.75 9.39
CA ILE A 113 3.36 9.65 8.44
C ILE A 113 4.02 11.02 8.21
N ALA A 114 3.21 12.07 8.03
CA ALA A 114 3.72 13.44 7.85
C ALA A 114 4.55 13.95 9.04
N LYS A 115 4.43 13.34 10.23
CA LYS A 115 5.21 13.68 11.44
C LYS A 115 6.50 12.88 11.60
N LEU A 116 6.74 11.86 10.76
CA LEU A 116 7.96 11.06 10.82
C LEU A 116 9.16 11.92 10.42
N LYS A 117 9.92 12.35 11.42
CA LYS A 117 10.99 13.36 11.27
C LYS A 117 12.13 12.94 10.34
N HIS A 118 12.37 11.64 10.23
CA HIS A 118 13.47 11.09 9.44
C HIS A 118 13.05 10.62 8.06
N LEU A 119 11.74 10.58 7.77
CA LEU A 119 11.23 10.14 6.49
C LEU A 119 11.60 11.14 5.39
N CYS A 120 12.23 10.64 4.33
CA CYS A 120 12.67 11.44 3.18
C CYS A 120 12.01 10.99 1.88
N SER A 121 11.65 9.72 1.77
CA SER A 121 11.02 9.14 0.57
C SER A 121 9.82 8.30 0.96
N LEU A 122 8.71 8.52 0.25
CA LEU A 122 7.46 7.81 0.44
C LEU A 122 6.88 7.45 -0.93
N GLU A 123 6.74 6.16 -1.20
CA GLU A 123 5.97 5.65 -2.34
C GLU A 123 4.68 5.03 -1.84
N ILE A 124 3.55 5.36 -2.47
CA ILE A 124 2.23 4.85 -2.11
C ILE A 124 1.58 4.26 -3.36
N SER A 125 1.50 2.93 -3.40
CA SER A 125 0.84 2.15 -4.45
C SER A 125 -0.52 1.69 -3.98
N LEU A 126 -1.58 2.10 -4.69
CA LEU A 126 -2.97 1.76 -4.36
C LEU A 126 -3.55 0.86 -5.45
N ASP A 127 -4.27 -0.18 -5.06
CA ASP A 127 -5.06 -1.02 -5.96
C ASP A 127 -6.19 -1.67 -5.14
N HIS A 128 -7.14 -2.34 -5.80
CA HIS A 128 -8.10 -3.18 -5.12
C HIS A 128 -8.04 -4.64 -5.59
N ASP A 129 -8.56 -5.54 -4.77
CA ASP A 129 -8.51 -6.99 -5.00
C ASP A 129 -9.54 -7.51 -6.01
N SER A 130 -10.57 -6.71 -6.32
CA SER A 130 -11.64 -7.08 -7.26
C SER A 130 -11.20 -6.99 -8.72
N GLU A 131 -11.79 -7.86 -9.55
CA GLU A 131 -11.77 -7.85 -11.03
C GLU A 131 -12.58 -6.71 -11.66
N ALA A 132 -12.99 -5.71 -10.89
CA ALA A 132 -13.78 -4.60 -11.39
C ALA A 132 -12.88 -3.41 -11.74
N SER A 133 -13.32 -2.57 -12.67
CA SER A 133 -12.50 -1.44 -13.13
C SER A 133 -12.10 -0.48 -12.00
N TRP A 134 -10.86 0.04 -12.04
CA TRP A 134 -10.44 1.12 -11.13
C TRP A 134 -11.26 2.40 -11.30
N THR A 135 -11.99 2.56 -12.41
CA THR A 135 -12.96 3.65 -12.60
C THR A 135 -14.05 3.70 -11.53
N LEU A 136 -14.28 2.61 -10.79
CA LEU A 136 -15.22 2.55 -9.67
C LEU A 136 -14.69 3.21 -8.40
N VAL A 137 -13.42 3.62 -8.36
CA VAL A 137 -12.80 4.28 -7.23
C VAL A 137 -12.78 5.80 -7.44
N ASN A 138 -13.34 6.55 -6.50
CA ASN A 138 -13.22 8.00 -6.48
C ASN A 138 -11.84 8.41 -5.94
N GLU A 139 -10.88 8.60 -6.84
CA GLU A 139 -9.50 8.98 -6.48
C GLU A 139 -9.43 10.25 -5.63
N ALA A 140 -10.29 11.26 -5.87
CA ALA A 140 -10.26 12.49 -5.09
C ALA A 140 -10.56 12.21 -3.60
N ALA A 141 -11.56 11.36 -3.33
CA ALA A 141 -11.91 11.01 -1.96
C ALA A 141 -10.83 10.18 -1.26
N ILE A 142 -10.16 9.28 -1.98
CA ILE A 142 -9.10 8.45 -1.42
C ILE A 142 -7.81 9.25 -1.17
N LEU A 143 -7.51 10.22 -2.03
CA LEU A 143 -6.30 11.04 -1.99
C LEU A 143 -6.42 12.28 -1.10
N SER A 144 -7.63 12.78 -0.86
CA SER A 144 -7.89 13.93 0.02
C SER A 144 -7.21 13.78 1.40
N PRO A 145 -7.30 12.62 2.10
CA PRO A 145 -6.58 12.40 3.35
C PRO A 145 -5.05 12.49 3.28
N LEU A 146 -4.43 12.37 2.09
CA LEU A 146 -2.98 12.41 1.91
C LEU A 146 -2.44 13.84 1.81
N LEU A 147 -3.30 14.85 1.67
CA LEU A 147 -2.90 16.27 1.54
C LEU A 147 -1.89 16.76 2.60
N PRO A 148 -1.90 16.32 3.88
CA PRO A 148 -0.86 16.70 4.82
C PRO A 148 0.57 16.36 4.36
N LEU A 149 0.73 15.33 3.51
CA LEU A 149 2.03 14.92 2.96
C LEU A 149 2.55 15.90 1.90
N SER A 150 1.67 16.50 1.07
CA SER A 150 2.11 17.46 0.05
C SER A 150 2.64 18.76 0.64
N HIS A 151 2.21 19.08 1.86
CA HIS A 151 2.70 20.24 2.61
C HIS A 151 4.04 20.00 3.30
N ASN A 152 4.50 18.74 3.38
CA ASN A 152 5.78 18.41 3.99
C ASN A 152 6.89 18.37 2.94
N SER A 153 7.67 19.45 2.86
CA SER A 153 8.78 19.58 1.90
C SER A 153 9.97 18.64 2.17
N THR A 154 10.03 17.98 3.32
CA THR A 154 11.11 17.03 3.63
C THR A 154 10.83 15.63 3.07
N ILE A 155 9.59 15.33 2.69
CA ILE A 155 9.18 14.00 2.21
C ILE A 155 8.89 14.08 0.71
N SER A 156 9.71 13.40 -0.09
CA SER A 156 9.38 13.16 -1.50
C SER A 156 8.32 12.06 -1.60
N THR A 157 7.10 12.46 -1.98
CA THR A 157 5.95 11.54 -2.07
C THR A 157 5.63 11.21 -3.53
N THR A 158 5.63 9.92 -3.86
CA THR A 158 5.18 9.38 -5.15
C THR A 158 3.91 8.55 -4.94
N ILE A 159 2.87 8.82 -5.72
CA ILE A 159 1.60 8.10 -5.70
C ILE A 159 1.51 7.26 -6.97
N CYS A 160 1.40 5.94 -6.82
CA CYS A 160 1.23 4.98 -7.89
C CYS A 160 -0.24 4.52 -7.92
N LEU A 161 -0.93 4.78 -9.03
CA LEU A 161 -2.33 4.44 -9.23
C LEU A 161 -2.53 3.61 -10.50
N PRO A 162 -3.58 2.79 -10.57
CA PRO A 162 -3.99 2.17 -11.80
C PRO A 162 -4.22 3.17 -12.93
N SER A 163 -3.90 2.75 -14.14
CA SER A 163 -4.30 3.44 -15.37
C SER A 163 -5.82 3.39 -15.52
N ILE A 164 -6.40 4.53 -15.90
CA ILE A 164 -7.83 4.67 -16.18
C ILE A 164 -7.99 4.77 -17.71
N PRO A 165 -8.99 4.10 -18.31
CA PRO A 165 -9.33 4.29 -19.71
C PRO A 165 -9.53 5.77 -20.09
N PRO A 166 -9.14 6.20 -21.30
CA PRO A 166 -9.59 7.47 -21.83
C PRO A 166 -11.12 7.41 -21.90
N GLN A 167 -11.81 8.18 -21.05
CA GLN A 167 -13.26 8.31 -21.13
C GLN A 167 -13.58 9.33 -22.23
N ASP A 168 -14.39 8.92 -23.22
CA ASP A 168 -14.91 9.77 -24.29
C ASP A 168 -15.93 10.84 -23.81
N THR A 169 -16.28 10.84 -22.52
CA THR A 169 -17.33 11.72 -21.98
C THR A 169 -16.80 12.70 -20.94
N GLN A 170 -17.01 13.99 -21.23
CA GLN A 170 -16.82 15.14 -20.35
C GLN A 170 -17.72 15.07 -19.11
N GLN A 171 -17.32 14.35 -18.07
CA GLN A 171 -17.88 14.55 -16.73
C GLN A 171 -16.83 15.08 -15.76
N ASP A 172 -17.17 16.20 -15.14
CA ASP A 172 -16.40 17.05 -14.23
C ASP A 172 -15.89 16.37 -12.94
N THR A 173 -16.02 15.04 -12.80
CA THR A 173 -15.46 14.26 -11.67
C THR A 173 -13.92 14.25 -11.66
N GLY A 174 -13.27 14.54 -12.79
CA GLY A 174 -11.80 14.56 -12.90
C GLY A 174 -11.11 15.81 -12.35
N SER A 175 -11.81 16.93 -12.14
CA SER A 175 -11.15 18.21 -11.80
C SER A 175 -10.52 18.21 -10.40
N SER A 176 -11.25 17.70 -9.40
CA SER A 176 -10.77 17.65 -8.02
C SER A 176 -9.63 16.63 -7.84
N ALA A 177 -9.77 15.43 -8.42
CA ALA A 177 -8.72 14.41 -8.39
C ALA A 177 -7.45 14.91 -9.08
N ARG A 178 -7.55 15.51 -10.28
CA ARG A 178 -6.39 16.07 -11.00
C ARG A 178 -5.70 17.16 -10.19
N HIS A 179 -6.46 18.02 -9.52
CA HIS A 179 -5.88 19.05 -8.65
C HIS A 179 -5.10 18.44 -7.49
N ILE A 180 -5.66 17.45 -6.78
CA ILE A 180 -4.94 16.76 -5.69
C ILE A 180 -3.69 16.05 -6.23
N LEU A 181 -3.82 15.31 -7.33
CA LEU A 181 -2.71 14.61 -7.97
C LEU A 181 -1.58 15.53 -8.42
N SER A 182 -1.87 16.76 -8.84
CA SER A 182 -0.85 17.75 -9.21
C SER A 182 0.04 18.18 -8.04
N MET A 183 -0.39 17.93 -6.80
CA MET A 183 0.41 18.18 -5.59
C MET A 183 1.42 17.06 -5.31
N PHE A 184 1.37 15.96 -6.05
CA PHE A 184 2.21 14.79 -5.85
C PHE A 184 2.90 14.37 -7.15
N ASN A 185 4.02 13.66 -7.02
CA ASN A 185 4.55 12.92 -8.16
C ASN A 185 3.63 11.71 -8.40
N THR A 186 2.93 11.66 -9.53
CA THR A 186 1.96 10.60 -9.82
C THR A 186 2.48 9.70 -10.92
N ARG A 187 2.47 8.38 -10.69
CA ARG A 187 2.75 7.34 -11.67
C ARG A 187 1.49 6.50 -11.89
N ARG A 188 1.27 6.12 -13.15
CA ARG A 188 0.17 5.23 -13.53
C ARG A 188 0.74 3.87 -13.91
N PHE A 189 0.12 2.78 -13.45
CA PHE A 189 0.55 1.42 -13.76
C PHE A 189 -0.61 0.57 -14.27
N MET A 190 -0.29 -0.50 -14.98
CA MET A 190 -1.30 -1.45 -15.45
C MET A 190 -1.65 -2.45 -14.35
N ARG A 191 -2.94 -2.59 -14.05
CA ARG A 191 -3.43 -3.56 -13.06
C ARG A 191 -3.21 -4.99 -13.52
N GLN A 192 -3.25 -5.92 -12.57
CA GLN A 192 -3.39 -7.34 -12.87
C GLN A 192 -4.66 -7.54 -13.72
N ARG A 193 -4.50 -8.11 -14.92
CA ARG A 193 -5.60 -8.34 -15.86
C ARG A 193 -6.14 -9.76 -15.84
N PHE A 194 -5.47 -10.66 -15.14
CA PHE A 194 -5.72 -12.10 -15.18
C PHE A 194 -6.05 -12.60 -13.79
N PHE A 195 -7.22 -13.18 -13.63
CA PHE A 195 -7.74 -13.65 -12.34
C PHE A 195 -8.10 -15.12 -12.41
N PRO A 196 -7.75 -15.92 -11.38
CA PRO A 196 -8.14 -17.32 -11.34
C PRO A 196 -9.64 -17.44 -11.04
N GLU A 197 -10.35 -18.20 -11.86
CA GLU A 197 -11.76 -18.52 -11.66
C GLU A 197 -11.93 -20.00 -11.38
N GLN A 198 -12.59 -20.36 -10.29
CA GLN A 198 -13.03 -21.73 -10.08
C GLN A 198 -14.34 -21.96 -10.84
N ARG A 199 -14.29 -22.82 -11.86
CA ARG A 199 -15.45 -23.22 -12.66
C ARG A 199 -16.33 -24.19 -11.90
N ARG A 200 -17.57 -24.33 -12.36
CA ARG A 200 -18.59 -25.20 -11.74
C ARG A 200 -18.22 -26.68 -11.69
N ASP A 201 -17.34 -27.13 -12.58
CA ASP A 201 -16.81 -28.49 -12.64
C ASP A 201 -15.64 -28.72 -11.66
N GLY A 202 -15.26 -27.71 -10.88
CA GLY A 202 -14.13 -27.74 -9.95
C GLY A 202 -12.78 -27.46 -10.60
N THR A 203 -12.73 -27.25 -11.93
CA THR A 203 -11.51 -26.84 -12.62
C THR A 203 -11.23 -25.35 -12.40
N TYR A 204 -9.97 -24.95 -12.55
CA TYR A 204 -9.57 -23.54 -12.51
C TYR A 204 -9.34 -23.04 -13.94
N GLY A 205 -9.97 -21.92 -14.27
CA GLY A 205 -9.74 -21.13 -15.46
C GLY A 205 -9.12 -19.78 -15.12
N ILE A 206 -8.91 -18.97 -16.15
CA ILE A 206 -8.47 -17.59 -15.98
C ILE A 206 -9.49 -16.68 -16.67
N ILE A 207 -9.97 -15.68 -15.95
CA ILE A 207 -10.76 -14.57 -16.47
C ILE A 207 -9.81 -13.43 -16.80
N TYR A 208 -10.12 -12.74 -17.89
CA TYR A 208 -9.48 -11.49 -18.28
C TYR A 208 -10.38 -10.30 -17.94
N GLU A 209 -9.86 -9.34 -17.18
CA GLU A 209 -10.60 -8.14 -16.77
C GLU A 209 -10.56 -7.02 -17.83
N ASP A 210 -11.70 -6.34 -17.96
CA ASP A 210 -12.10 -5.40 -19.02
C ASP A 210 -11.50 -3.98 -18.90
N ASP A 211 -10.78 -3.63 -17.83
CA ASP A 211 -10.03 -2.36 -17.72
C ASP A 211 -9.10 -2.14 -18.92
N ALA A 212 -8.59 -3.24 -19.48
CA ALA A 212 -7.70 -3.24 -20.62
C ALA A 212 -8.37 -3.07 -21.98
N ASN A 213 -9.65 -3.42 -22.13
CA ASN A 213 -10.34 -3.28 -23.42
C ASN A 213 -10.65 -1.81 -23.75
N ASN A 214 -10.86 -0.97 -22.72
CA ASN A 214 -11.20 0.44 -22.93
C ASN A 214 -9.97 1.37 -23.01
N ILE A 215 -8.79 1.01 -22.47
CA ILE A 215 -7.64 1.95 -22.42
C ILE A 215 -6.99 2.17 -23.79
N PHE A 216 -6.97 1.17 -24.67
CA PHE A 216 -6.01 1.16 -25.78
C PHE A 216 -6.60 1.07 -27.19
N HIS A 217 -7.91 0.86 -27.35
CA HIS A 217 -8.41 0.29 -28.61
C HIS A 217 -7.54 -0.90 -29.07
N ASP A 218 -6.95 -1.63 -28.12
CA ASP A 218 -6.09 -2.76 -28.41
C ASP A 218 -6.98 -3.90 -28.86
N SER A 219 -6.42 -4.82 -29.65
CA SER A 219 -7.18 -5.95 -30.20
C SER A 219 -7.55 -7.01 -29.14
N GLY A 220 -7.48 -6.65 -27.85
CA GLY A 220 -7.31 -7.57 -26.75
C GLY A 220 -5.91 -8.21 -26.76
N PRO A 221 -5.54 -8.95 -25.70
CA PRO A 221 -4.33 -9.74 -25.68
C PRO A 221 -4.41 -10.80 -26.79
N SER A 222 -3.31 -10.99 -27.51
CA SER A 222 -3.25 -12.05 -28.53
C SER A 222 -3.49 -13.43 -27.89
N ALA A 223 -3.96 -14.41 -28.67
CA ALA A 223 -4.14 -15.79 -28.17
C ALA A 223 -2.85 -16.35 -27.52
N ASP A 224 -1.68 -15.96 -28.04
CA ASP A 224 -0.37 -16.37 -27.53
C ASP A 224 0.01 -15.65 -26.21
N GLU A 225 -0.46 -14.42 -26.01
CA GLU A 225 -0.29 -13.68 -24.77
C GLU A 225 -1.21 -14.22 -23.67
N LEU A 226 -2.47 -14.52 -24.02
CA LEU A 226 -3.41 -15.21 -23.14
C LEU A 226 -2.86 -16.57 -22.71
N ALA A 227 -2.34 -17.37 -23.65
CA ALA A 227 -1.80 -18.69 -23.36
C ALA A 227 -0.57 -18.64 -22.45
N ARG A 228 0.40 -17.76 -22.74
CA ARG A 228 1.61 -17.59 -21.91
C ARG A 228 1.29 -17.05 -20.53
N THR A 229 0.43 -16.05 -20.44
CA THR A 229 0.06 -15.48 -19.15
C THR A 229 -0.75 -16.47 -18.32
N ALA A 230 -1.59 -17.27 -18.98
CA ALA A 230 -2.31 -18.34 -18.32
C ALA A 230 -1.37 -19.41 -17.76
N GLU A 231 -0.38 -19.82 -18.54
CA GLU A 231 0.63 -20.80 -18.14
C GLU A 231 1.47 -20.29 -16.96
N ILE A 232 1.97 -19.04 -17.02
CA ILE A 232 2.76 -18.43 -15.94
C ILE A 232 1.92 -18.24 -14.68
N THR A 233 0.69 -17.72 -14.80
CA THR A 233 -0.19 -17.49 -13.66
C THR A 233 -0.58 -18.80 -12.98
N MET A 234 -0.94 -19.84 -13.74
CA MET A 234 -1.21 -21.17 -13.19
C MET A 234 0.03 -21.81 -12.57
N HIS A 235 1.21 -21.64 -13.19
CA HIS A 235 2.45 -22.16 -12.63
C HIS A 235 2.75 -21.52 -11.27
N VAL A 236 2.68 -20.19 -11.19
CA VAL A 236 2.91 -19.43 -9.96
C VAL A 236 1.90 -19.82 -8.87
N TRP A 237 0.62 -19.97 -9.24
CA TRP A 237 -0.44 -20.40 -8.32
C TRP A 237 -0.26 -21.84 -7.81
N LEU A 238 0.02 -22.81 -8.71
CA LEU A 238 0.23 -24.22 -8.35
C LEU A 238 1.43 -24.42 -7.42
N HIS A 239 2.42 -23.54 -7.49
CA HIS A 239 3.63 -23.61 -6.68
C HIS A 239 3.57 -22.73 -5.43
N GLY A 240 2.44 -22.05 -5.18
CA GLY A 240 2.26 -21.19 -4.00
C GLY A 240 3.20 -19.99 -3.98
N ILE A 241 3.69 -19.56 -5.13
CA ILE A 241 4.52 -18.35 -5.25
C ILE A 241 3.56 -17.16 -5.27
N GLY A 242 3.72 -16.22 -4.34
CA GLY A 242 2.91 -15.00 -4.33
C GLY A 242 3.20 -14.15 -5.58
N LEU A 243 2.15 -13.75 -6.32
CA LEU A 243 2.23 -12.78 -7.43
C LEU A 243 2.36 -11.33 -6.94
N ASP A 244 2.81 -11.15 -5.70
CA ASP A 244 3.12 -9.83 -5.18
C ASP A 244 4.31 -9.30 -5.99
N TYR A 245 4.02 -8.50 -7.02
CA TYR A 245 4.97 -7.62 -7.73
C TYR A 245 5.79 -8.15 -8.92
N LEU A 246 5.25 -9.01 -9.79
CA LEU A 246 5.87 -9.20 -11.12
C LEU A 246 5.49 -8.15 -12.18
N ALA A 247 4.59 -7.20 -11.87
CA ALA A 247 4.12 -6.20 -12.84
C ALA A 247 4.74 -4.79 -12.68
N MET A 248 5.65 -4.55 -11.72
CA MET A 248 6.20 -3.21 -11.46
C MET A 248 7.64 -2.99 -11.96
N SER A 249 8.24 -3.96 -12.66
CA SER A 249 9.57 -3.81 -13.25
C SER A 249 9.55 -4.08 -14.77
N GLU A 250 8.75 -3.32 -15.50
CA GLU A 250 9.08 -3.04 -16.90
C GLU A 250 9.65 -1.63 -17.00
N GLU A 251 10.86 -1.45 -16.45
CA GLU A 251 11.79 -0.53 -17.12
C GLU A 251 12.14 -1.19 -18.45
N PHE A 252 11.34 -0.90 -19.48
CA PHE A 252 11.76 -1.10 -20.85
C PHE A 252 13.02 -0.26 -21.06
N GLY A 253 14.18 -0.90 -20.93
CA GLY A 253 15.44 -0.42 -21.46
C GLY A 253 15.28 -0.19 -22.96
N GLY A 254 14.99 1.06 -23.33
CA GLY A 254 15.20 1.58 -24.67
C GLY A 254 16.67 1.96 -24.81
N CYS A 255 17.26 1.49 -25.90
CA CYS A 255 18.66 1.66 -26.32
C CYS A 255 19.24 3.07 -26.16
#